data_AF-A0A930UC41-F1
#
_entry.id   AF-A0A930UC41-F1
#
_cell.length_a   1.000
_cell.length_b   1.000
_cell.length_c   1.000
_cell.angle_alpha   90.00
_cell.angle_beta   90.00
_cell.angle_gamma   90.00
#
_symmetry.space_group_name_H-M   'P 1'
#
loop_
_entity.id
_entity.type
_entity.pdbx_description
1 polymer ?
#
loop_
_entity_poly.entity_id
_entity_poly.type
_entity_poly.pdbx_seq_one_letter_code
_entity_poly.pdbx_strand_id
1 'polypeptide(L)'
;MILGVGVDLVAVARMERLDAKWGGRLAKRVLAASEIAALPRSAAARARRLALAFAAKEAFAKAMGTGFAHPVTLGQVAVERDEAGAPRFAFGPELAKLLRRRKVARTHLSLSDDGGQAVAVAVLEDAG
;
A
#
# COMPACT_ATOMS: atom_id res chain seq x y z
N MET A 1 0.40 -16.04 16.13
CA MET A 1 1.17 -14.92 16.71
C MET A 1 1.37 -13.79 15.71
N ILE A 2 1.66 -12.57 16.19
CA ILE A 2 2.04 -11.43 15.32
C ILE A 2 3.45 -11.66 14.78
N LEU A 3 3.61 -11.60 13.46
CA LEU A 3 4.88 -11.76 12.76
C LEU A 3 5.58 -10.43 12.50
N GLY A 4 4.82 -9.34 12.44
CA GLY A 4 5.37 -8.00 12.22
C GLY A 4 4.30 -6.91 12.19
N VAL A 5 4.74 -5.69 12.48
CA VAL A 5 3.93 -4.47 12.47
C VAL A 5 4.67 -3.39 11.69
N GLY A 6 3.94 -2.58 10.95
CA GLY A 6 4.49 -1.41 10.30
C GLY A 6 3.50 -0.26 10.27
N VAL A 7 4.03 0.94 10.35
CA VAL A 7 3.29 2.20 10.25
C VAL A 7 4.02 3.15 9.31
N ASP A 8 3.26 3.90 8.52
CA ASP A 8 3.82 4.94 7.68
C ASP A 8 2.90 6.16 7.56
N LEU A 9 3.51 7.33 7.40
CA LEU A 9 2.84 8.63 7.27
C LEU A 9 3.36 9.35 6.03
N VAL A 10 2.45 9.80 5.18
CA VAL A 10 2.75 10.44 3.90
C VAL A 10 1.99 11.75 3.78
N ALA A 11 2.72 12.84 3.58
CA ALA A 11 2.12 14.12 3.21
C ALA A 11 1.49 14.04 1.82
N VAL A 12 0.20 14.35 1.69
CA VAL A 12 -0.53 14.39 0.40
C VAL A 12 0.14 15.38 -0.55
N ALA A 13 0.58 16.52 -0.04
CA ALA A 13 1.30 17.53 -0.82
C ALA A 13 2.60 17.01 -1.48
N ARG A 14 3.26 16.01 -0.87
CA ARG A 14 4.42 15.35 -1.50
C ARG A 14 3.98 14.58 -2.75
N MET A 15 2.86 13.86 -2.67
CA MET A 15 2.32 13.11 -3.81
C MET A 15 1.75 14.02 -4.88
N GLU A 16 1.13 15.15 -4.51
CA GLU A 16 0.68 16.17 -5.46
C GLU A 16 1.84 16.71 -6.31
N ARG A 17 2.96 17.10 -5.68
CA ARG A 17 4.15 17.57 -6.39
C ARG A 17 4.74 16.51 -7.32
N LEU A 18 4.79 15.26 -6.86
CA LEU A 18 5.30 14.16 -7.67
C LEU A 18 4.37 13.83 -8.84
N ASP A 19 3.06 13.86 -8.63
CA ASP A 19 2.05 13.59 -9.67
C ASP A 19 2.05 14.72 -10.71
N ALA A 20 2.19 15.97 -10.29
CA ALA A 20 2.36 17.10 -11.21
C ALA A 20 3.64 16.97 -12.04
N LYS A 21 4.75 16.51 -11.43
CA LYS A 21 6.05 16.35 -12.11
C LYS A 21 6.10 15.17 -13.09
N TRP A 22 5.50 14.03 -12.72
CA TRP A 22 5.68 12.76 -13.45
C TRP A 22 4.39 12.22 -14.09
N GLY A 23 3.24 12.79 -13.76
CA GLY A 23 1.92 12.39 -14.24
C GLY A 23 1.65 10.90 -14.04
N GLY A 24 1.01 10.28 -15.04
CA GLY A 24 0.67 8.87 -15.03
C GLY A 24 1.84 7.90 -14.84
N ARG A 25 3.10 8.35 -15.00
CA ARG A 25 4.28 7.51 -14.69
C ARG A 25 4.41 7.26 -13.18
N LEU A 26 4.06 8.24 -12.35
CA LEU A 26 4.07 8.06 -10.89
C LEU A 26 3.06 6.99 -10.49
N ALA A 27 1.83 7.08 -10.99
CA ALA A 27 0.78 6.12 -10.72
C ALA A 27 1.23 4.69 -11.10
N LYS A 28 1.82 4.49 -12.28
CA LYS A 28 2.35 3.18 -12.71
C LYS A 28 3.50 2.66 -11.86
N ARG A 29 4.23 3.54 -11.17
CA ARG A 29 5.33 3.15 -10.26
C ARG A 29 4.82 2.82 -8.86
N VAL A 30 3.85 3.57 -8.36
CA VAL A 30 3.32 3.43 -6.98
C VAL A 30 2.26 2.36 -6.90
N LEU A 31 1.41 2.23 -7.92
CA LEU A 31 0.23 1.37 -7.92
C LEU A 31 0.50 0.03 -8.61
N ALA A 32 -0.15 -1.01 -8.12
CA ALA A 32 -0.30 -2.26 -8.83
C ALA A 32 -1.25 -2.08 -10.01
N ALA A 33 -1.16 -2.95 -11.02
CA ALA A 33 -1.98 -2.87 -12.22
C ALA A 33 -3.50 -2.87 -11.91
N SER A 34 -3.93 -3.63 -10.91
CA SER A 34 -5.34 -3.70 -10.48
C SER A 34 -5.88 -2.38 -9.91
N GLU A 35 -5.01 -1.53 -9.38
CA GLU A 35 -5.42 -0.25 -8.76
C GLU A 35 -5.57 0.89 -9.77
N ILE A 36 -4.89 0.80 -10.92
CA ILE A 36 -4.80 1.90 -11.90
C ILE A 36 -6.18 2.23 -12.48
N ALA A 37 -7.00 1.22 -12.75
CA ALA A 37 -8.33 1.41 -13.35
C ALA A 37 -9.28 2.22 -12.45
N ALA A 38 -9.09 2.13 -11.13
CA ALA A 38 -9.90 2.84 -10.13
C ALA A 38 -9.31 4.20 -9.73
N LEU A 39 -8.27 4.69 -10.43
CA LEU A 39 -7.62 5.94 -10.09
C LEU A 39 -8.53 7.14 -10.41
N PRO A 40 -8.75 8.07 -9.47
CA PRO A 40 -9.61 9.23 -9.72
C PRO A 40 -9.14 10.09 -10.89
N ARG A 41 -10.04 10.87 -11.51
CA ARG A 41 -9.65 11.85 -12.54
C ARG A 41 -9.20 13.19 -11.95
N SER A 42 -9.74 13.59 -10.79
CA SER A 42 -9.35 14.82 -10.09
C SER A 42 -7.91 14.70 -9.56
N ALA A 43 -7.08 15.73 -9.78
CA ALA A 43 -5.69 15.74 -9.35
C ALA A 43 -5.53 15.62 -7.82
N ALA A 44 -6.33 16.37 -7.06
CA ALA A 44 -6.34 16.28 -5.60
C ALA A 44 -6.75 14.89 -5.12
N ALA A 45 -7.81 14.31 -5.69
CA ALA A 45 -8.27 12.97 -5.32
C ALA A 45 -7.26 11.88 -5.71
N ARG A 46 -6.57 12.02 -6.85
CA ARG A 46 -5.47 11.12 -7.24
C ARG A 46 -4.33 11.20 -6.25
N ALA A 47 -3.88 12.40 -5.90
CA ALA A 47 -2.75 12.57 -5.00
C ALA A 47 -3.05 11.99 -3.61
N ARG A 48 -4.27 12.19 -3.10
CA ARG A 48 -4.77 11.54 -1.87
C ARG A 48 -4.75 10.02 -2.00
N ARG A 49 -5.24 9.45 -3.12
CA ARG A 49 -5.21 7.99 -3.36
C ARG A 49 -3.78 7.46 -3.43
N LEU A 50 -2.87 8.18 -4.10
CA LEU A 50 -1.46 7.83 -4.19
C LEU A 50 -0.77 7.88 -2.82
N ALA A 51 -1.09 8.87 -1.99
CA ALA A 51 -0.54 9.00 -0.64
C ALA A 51 -0.97 7.83 0.26
N LEU A 52 -2.27 7.52 0.29
CA LEU A 52 -2.80 6.36 1.02
C LEU A 52 -2.20 5.04 0.53
N ALA A 53 -2.11 4.85 -0.78
CA ALA A 53 -1.53 3.63 -1.35
C ALA A 53 -0.04 3.50 -1.01
N PHE A 54 0.72 4.60 -1.09
CA PHE A 54 2.13 4.59 -0.74
C PHE A 54 2.35 4.30 0.74
N ALA A 55 1.60 4.97 1.63
CA ALA A 55 1.67 4.74 3.07
C ALA A 55 1.37 3.27 3.41
N ALA A 56 0.31 2.69 2.83
CA ALA A 56 -0.04 1.29 3.03
C ALA A 56 1.07 0.33 2.62
N LYS A 57 1.69 0.58 1.46
CA LYS A 57 2.75 -0.28 0.92
C LYS A 57 4.04 -0.18 1.72
N GLU A 58 4.36 1.02 2.22
CA GLU A 58 5.52 1.22 3.09
C GLU A 58 5.28 0.62 4.48
N ALA A 59 4.09 0.77 5.05
CA ALA A 59 3.67 0.10 6.28
C ALA A 59 3.78 -1.42 6.14
N PHE A 60 3.30 -2.00 5.03
CA PHE A 60 3.46 -3.43 4.74
C PHE A 60 4.94 -3.84 4.64
N ALA A 61 5.76 -3.07 3.92
CA ALA A 61 7.18 -3.35 3.76
C ALA A 61 7.96 -3.30 5.09
N LYS A 62 7.56 -2.40 6.01
CA LYS A 62 8.06 -2.34 7.38
C LYS A 62 7.60 -3.54 8.20
N ALA A 63 6.32 -3.93 8.11
CA ALA A 63 5.81 -5.12 8.79
C ALA A 63 6.51 -6.41 8.31
N MET A 64 6.89 -6.47 7.03
CA MET A 64 7.71 -7.55 6.47
C MET A 64 9.17 -7.50 6.96
N GLY A 65 9.65 -6.38 7.53
CA GLY A 65 11.04 -6.21 7.95
C GLY A 65 12.05 -6.22 6.79
N THR A 66 11.61 -5.96 5.56
CA THR A 66 12.48 -5.98 4.36
C THR A 66 12.72 -4.60 3.75
N GLY A 67 11.86 -3.63 4.06
CA GLY A 67 11.74 -2.43 3.22
C GLY A 67 11.29 -2.79 1.80
N PHE A 68 11.46 -1.86 0.86
CA PHE A 68 11.17 -2.09 -0.56
C PHE A 68 12.33 -2.81 -1.25
N ALA A 69 12.39 -4.12 -1.07
CA ALA A 69 13.34 -5.01 -1.74
C ALA A 69 12.58 -6.15 -2.42
N HIS A 70 13.03 -6.58 -3.60
CA HIS A 70 12.37 -7.68 -4.31
C HIS A 70 12.20 -8.93 -3.41
N PRO A 71 11.00 -9.54 -3.35
CA PRO A 71 9.78 -9.27 -4.13
C PRO A 71 8.80 -8.24 -3.53
N VAL A 72 9.11 -7.65 -2.38
CA VAL A 72 8.34 -6.58 -1.73
C VAL A 72 8.55 -5.26 -2.46
N THR A 73 7.86 -5.09 -3.59
CA THR A 73 7.90 -3.85 -4.40
C THR A 73 6.52 -3.21 -4.46
N LEU A 74 6.47 -1.90 -4.73
CA LEU A 74 5.22 -1.13 -4.79
C LEU A 74 4.18 -1.74 -5.74
N GLY A 75 4.61 -2.23 -6.90
CA GLY A 75 3.71 -2.84 -7.90
C GLY A 75 3.25 -4.26 -7.55
N GLN A 76 3.86 -4.92 -6.56
CA GLN A 76 3.47 -6.27 -6.11
C GLN A 76 2.52 -6.25 -4.91
N VAL A 77 2.29 -5.08 -4.31
CA VAL A 77 1.34 -4.88 -3.22
C VAL A 77 0.23 -3.99 -3.74
N ALA A 78 -1.01 -4.47 -3.80
CA ALA A 78 -2.18 -3.68 -4.16
C ALA A 78 -2.99 -3.32 -2.90
N VAL A 79 -3.59 -2.13 -2.88
CA VAL A 79 -4.50 -1.67 -1.82
C VAL A 79 -5.91 -1.61 -2.38
N GLU A 80 -6.71 -2.57 -1.96
CA GLU A 80 -8.06 -2.81 -2.45
C GLU A 80 -9.09 -2.63 -1.32
N ARG A 81 -10.38 -2.63 -1.65
CA ARG A 81 -11.46 -2.66 -0.65
C ARG A 81 -12.25 -3.96 -0.80
N ASP A 82 -12.65 -4.54 0.33
CA ASP A 82 -13.58 -5.67 0.36
C ASP A 82 -15.04 -5.25 0.12
N GLU A 83 -15.93 -6.23 0.14
CA GLU A 83 -17.36 -6.04 -0.10
C GLU A 83 -18.01 -5.11 0.95
N ALA A 84 -17.48 -5.08 2.17
CA ALA A 84 -17.88 -4.17 3.24
C ALA A 84 -17.20 -2.80 3.14
N GLY A 85 -16.28 -2.61 2.18
CA GLY A 85 -15.53 -1.39 1.97
C GLY A 85 -14.25 -1.27 2.81
N ALA A 86 -13.90 -2.26 3.64
CA ALA A 86 -12.69 -2.23 4.45
C ALA A 86 -11.43 -2.41 3.58
N PRO A 87 -10.33 -1.69 3.87
CA PRO A 87 -9.11 -1.79 3.09
C PRO A 87 -8.41 -3.14 3.31
N ARG A 88 -7.92 -3.75 2.23
CA ARG A 88 -7.12 -4.98 2.28
C ARG A 88 -5.91 -4.90 1.36
N PHE A 89 -4.92 -5.75 1.63
CA PHE A 89 -3.85 -5.99 0.68
C PHE A 89 -4.24 -7.10 -0.30
N ALA A 90 -3.79 -6.95 -1.55
CA ALA A 90 -3.68 -8.05 -2.49
C ALA A 90 -2.23 -8.13 -3.02
N PHE A 91 -1.76 -9.33 -3.31
CA PHE A 91 -0.34 -9.57 -3.57
C PHE A 91 -0.12 -10.21 -4.94
N GLY A 92 0.91 -9.74 -5.64
CA GLY A 92 1.38 -10.40 -6.85
C GLY A 92 1.96 -11.81 -6.57
N PRO A 93 2.07 -12.67 -7.59
CA PRO A 93 2.37 -14.09 -7.39
C PRO A 93 3.69 -14.38 -6.64
N GLU A 94 4.74 -13.62 -6.93
CA GLU A 94 6.07 -13.76 -6.30
C GLU A 94 6.03 -13.35 -4.82
N LEU A 95 5.39 -12.24 -4.51
CA LEU A 95 5.23 -11.80 -3.12
C LEU A 95 4.32 -12.76 -2.32
N ALA A 96 3.27 -13.29 -2.94
CA ALA A 96 2.42 -14.31 -2.32
C ALA A 96 3.20 -15.58 -1.96
N LYS A 97 4.15 -16.01 -2.80
CA LYS A 97 5.06 -17.13 -2.47
C LYS A 97 5.93 -16.81 -1.25
N LEU A 98 6.48 -15.59 -1.17
CA LEU A 98 7.27 -15.16 -0.02
C LEU A 98 6.44 -15.16 1.28
N LEU A 99 5.20 -14.65 1.23
CA LEU A 99 4.31 -14.62 2.39
C LEU A 99 4.04 -16.03 2.93
N ARG A 100 3.74 -17.00 2.04
CA ARG A 100 3.58 -18.41 2.43
C ARG A 100 4.85 -18.99 3.05
N ARG A 101 6.02 -18.73 2.46
CA ARG A 101 7.32 -19.18 3.02
C ARG A 101 7.59 -18.59 4.41
N ARG A 102 7.15 -17.36 4.66
CA ARG A 102 7.24 -16.69 5.97
C ARG A 102 6.09 -17.03 6.92
N LYS A 103 5.21 -17.96 6.53
CA LYS A 103 4.04 -18.40 7.32
C LYS A 103 3.09 -17.24 7.68
N VAL A 104 3.06 -16.18 6.87
CA VAL A 104 2.04 -15.12 7.00
C VAL A 104 0.72 -15.69 6.52
N ALA A 105 -0.22 -15.87 7.45
CA ALA A 105 -1.54 -16.41 7.17
C ALA A 105 -2.58 -15.32 6.94
N ARG A 106 -2.46 -14.20 7.67
CA ARG A 106 -3.40 -13.06 7.55
C ARG A 106 -2.64 -11.73 7.58
N THR A 107 -3.20 -10.75 6.90
CA THR A 107 -2.67 -9.39 6.84
C THR A 107 -3.79 -8.40 7.13
N HIS A 108 -3.54 -7.49 8.06
CA HIS A 108 -4.47 -6.42 8.42
C HIS A 108 -3.97 -5.09 7.90
N LEU A 109 -4.89 -4.27 7.42
CA LEU A 109 -4.62 -2.91 6.97
C LEU A 109 -5.63 -1.96 7.59
N SER A 110 -5.13 -0.88 8.17
CA SER A 110 -5.94 0.28 8.53
C SER A 110 -5.38 1.52 7.85
N LEU A 111 -6.28 2.36 7.34
CA LEU A 111 -5.96 3.59 6.64
C LEU A 111 -6.71 4.74 7.30
N SER A 112 -6.04 5.87 7.44
CA SER A 112 -6.68 7.13 7.80
C SER A 112 -5.97 8.27 7.08
N ASP A 113 -6.68 9.37 6.89
CA ASP A 113 -6.08 10.59 6.38
C ASP A 113 -6.90 11.80 6.85
N ASP A 114 -6.20 12.86 7.22
CA ASP A 114 -6.75 14.14 7.64
C ASP A 114 -5.65 15.22 7.56
N GLY A 115 -6.03 16.49 7.44
CA GLY A 115 -5.08 17.61 7.49
C GLY A 115 -3.97 17.55 6.42
N GLY A 116 -4.21 16.89 5.29
CA GLY A 116 -3.20 16.69 4.23
C GLY A 116 -2.16 15.62 4.54
N GLN A 117 -2.42 14.75 5.52
CA GLN A 117 -1.59 13.59 5.85
C GLN A 117 -2.37 12.30 5.62
N ALA A 118 -1.70 11.29 5.07
CA ALA A 118 -2.22 9.93 4.94
C ALA A 118 -1.39 8.97 5.80
N VAL A 119 -2.04 8.18 6.64
CA VAL A 119 -1.41 7.20 7.52
C VAL A 119 -1.92 5.79 7.21
N ALA A 120 -1.02 4.82 7.33
CA ALA A 120 -1.39 3.41 7.26
C ALA A 120 -0.72 2.61 8.36
N VAL A 121 -1.44 1.61 8.85
CA VAL A 121 -0.94 0.58 9.76
C VAL A 121 -1.13 -0.78 9.12
N ALA A 122 -0.09 -1.60 9.13
CA ALA A 122 -0.11 -2.97 8.66
C ALA A 122 0.31 -3.93 9.78
N VAL A 123 -0.42 -5.05 9.90
CA VAL A 123 -0.09 -6.15 10.82
C VAL A 123 -0.07 -7.46 10.06
N LEU A 124 0.97 -8.26 10.26
CA LEU A 124 1.09 -9.60 9.71
C LEU A 124 0.97 -10.62 10.84
N GLU A 125 0.21 -11.67 10.64
CA GLU A 125 0.05 -12.75 11.62
C GLU A 125 0.10 -14.13 10.95
N ASP A 126 0.50 -15.13 11.72
CA ASP A 126 0.43 -16.55 11.32
C ASP A 126 -0.98 -17.14 11.59
N ALA A 127 -1.11 -18.46 11.42
CA ALA A 127 -2.39 -19.16 11.57
C ALA A 127 -2.85 -19.37 13.02
N GLY A 128 -1.97 -19.19 14.01
CA GLY A 128 -2.15 -19.68 15.39
C GLY A 128 -1.14 -20.75 15.74
#